data_AF-A0A846N040-F1
#
_entry.id   AF-A0A846N040-F1
#
_cell.length_a   1.000
_cell.length_b   1.000
_cell.length_c   1.000
_cell.angle_alpha   90.00
_cell.angle_beta   90.00
_cell.angle_gamma   90.00
#
_symmetry.space_group_name_H-M   'P 1'
#
loop_
_entity.id
_entity.type
_entity.pdbx_description
1 polymer ?
#
loop_
_entity_poly.entity_id
_entity_poly.type
_entity_poly.pdbx_seq_one_letter_code
_entity_poly.pdbx_strand_id
1 'polypeptide(L)'
;MRKIIVAIFTSAVIGALLGTPAAVASLPDPSAPVKVAAVSRPDDGSGYVWQVFCKSGLSYSFIPASQFPLSPRFEEVQKPQTGDIAWWPEYVAIYVAQNASVISSAGYTRVAALGGEQPRYFRMKVAPGEGPGASAPSCDRSFL
;
A
#
# COMPACT_ATOMS: atom_id res chain seq x y z
N MET A 1 5.94 -8.99 73.37
CA MET A 1 4.58 -9.59 73.42
C MET A 1 3.59 -8.52 73.82
N ARG A 2 2.76 -8.03 72.90
CA ARG A 2 1.57 -7.22 73.19
C ARG A 2 0.48 -7.56 72.19
N LYS A 3 -0.74 -7.58 72.72
CA LYS A 3 -1.96 -8.26 72.27
C LYS A 3 -2.95 -7.24 71.70
N ILE A 4 -3.65 -7.62 70.62
CA ILE A 4 -5.09 -7.36 70.26
C ILE A 4 -5.37 -5.86 69.92
N ILE A 5 -6.13 -5.46 68.89
CA ILE A 5 -7.57 -5.66 68.64
C ILE A 5 -7.90 -5.43 67.15
N VAL A 6 -8.80 -6.29 66.65
CA VAL A 6 -9.50 -6.27 65.37
C VAL A 6 -10.55 -5.15 65.34
N ALA A 7 -10.62 -4.39 64.25
CA ALA A 7 -11.82 -3.62 63.90
C ALA A 7 -12.15 -3.83 62.42
N ILE A 8 -13.22 -4.59 62.20
CA ILE A 8 -13.87 -4.83 60.91
C ILE A 8 -14.62 -3.56 60.55
N PHE A 9 -14.33 -2.99 59.37
CA PHE A 9 -15.23 -2.04 58.71
C PHE A 9 -15.53 -2.56 57.30
N THR A 10 -16.68 -3.22 57.20
CA THR A 10 -17.38 -3.47 55.94
C THR A 10 -17.91 -2.14 55.41
N SER A 11 -17.59 -1.81 54.17
CA SER A 11 -18.36 -0.84 53.39
C SER A 11 -18.43 -1.33 51.95
N ALA A 12 -19.61 -1.81 51.59
CA ALA A 12 -19.98 -2.15 50.24
C ALA A 12 -20.19 -0.86 49.45
N VAL A 13 -19.55 -0.75 48.29
CA VAL A 13 -19.92 0.22 47.25
C VAL A 13 -20.33 -0.57 46.03
N ILE A 14 -21.64 -0.74 45.86
CA ILE A 14 -22.26 -1.23 44.64
C ILE A 14 -22.32 -0.03 43.68
N GLY A 15 -21.39 0.03 42.73
CA GLY A 15 -21.38 1.01 41.65
C GLY A 15 -21.99 0.40 40.39
N ALA A 16 -23.18 0.88 40.02
CA ALA A 16 -23.90 0.50 38.81
C ALA A 16 -23.13 0.93 37.55
N LEU A 17 -22.70 -0.04 36.73
CA LEU A 17 -22.22 0.22 35.37
C LEU A 17 -23.41 0.19 34.41
N LEU A 18 -23.84 1.38 34.02
CA LEU A 18 -24.78 1.64 32.93
C LEU A 18 -24.20 1.10 31.63
N GLY A 19 -24.86 0.09 31.05
CA GLY A 19 -24.56 -0.40 29.70
C GLY A 19 -25.03 0.61 28.66
N THR A 20 -24.10 1.21 27.92
CA THR A 20 -24.39 1.93 26.68
C THR A 20 -24.60 0.93 25.54
N PRO A 21 -25.66 1.04 24.72
CA PRO A 21 -25.81 0.22 23.53
C PRO A 21 -24.69 0.55 22.54
N ALA A 22 -24.03 -0.50 22.05
CA ALA A 22 -23.05 -0.40 20.98
C ALA A 22 -23.70 0.20 19.73
N ALA A 23 -23.30 1.42 19.39
CA ALA A 23 -23.63 2.02 18.11
C ALA A 23 -23.08 1.12 17.00
N VAL A 24 -23.95 0.78 16.06
CA VAL A 24 -23.64 0.04 14.84
C VAL A 24 -22.60 0.87 14.08
N ALA A 25 -21.36 0.39 14.00
CA ALA A 25 -20.35 1.01 13.16
C ALA A 25 -20.76 0.81 11.70
N SER A 26 -21.20 1.88 11.06
CA SER A 26 -21.44 1.95 9.63
C SER A 26 -20.18 1.47 8.90
N LEU A 27 -20.32 0.46 8.02
CA LEU A 27 -19.24 0.05 7.13
C LEU A 27 -18.81 1.25 6.27
N PRO A 28 -17.50 1.50 6.11
CA PRO A 28 -17.02 2.62 5.29
C PRO A 28 -17.41 2.44 3.81
N ASP A 29 -17.82 3.55 3.19
CA ASP A 29 -18.20 3.68 1.78
C ASP A 29 -17.03 3.29 0.85
N PRO A 30 -17.19 2.33 -0.08
CA PRO A 30 -16.15 1.90 -1.01
C PRO A 30 -15.76 2.97 -2.04
N SER A 31 -16.42 4.13 -2.04
CA SER A 31 -16.19 5.26 -2.93
C SER A 31 -15.35 6.37 -2.29
N ALA A 32 -15.04 6.27 -0.99
CA ALA A 32 -14.22 7.26 -0.31
C ALA A 32 -12.74 7.10 -0.74
N PRO A 33 -12.06 8.19 -1.17
CA PRO A 33 -10.64 8.11 -1.47
C PRO A 33 -9.87 7.81 -0.19
N VAL A 34 -9.38 6.57 -0.07
CA VAL A 34 -8.46 6.15 0.98
C VAL A 34 -7.15 6.90 0.74
N LYS A 35 -6.97 8.00 1.47
CA LYS A 35 -5.72 8.75 1.48
C LYS A 35 -4.67 7.90 2.18
N VAL A 36 -3.70 7.39 1.41
CA VAL A 36 -2.39 7.01 1.96
C VAL A 36 -1.82 8.26 2.62
N ALA A 37 -1.97 8.35 3.93
CA ALA A 37 -1.64 9.56 4.67
C ALA A 37 -0.12 9.70 4.81
N ALA A 38 0.37 10.90 4.46
CA ALA A 38 1.46 11.62 5.11
C ALA A 38 2.87 11.65 4.48
N VAL A 39 3.03 11.42 3.18
CA VAL A 39 4.19 11.98 2.46
C VAL A 39 3.67 12.71 1.23
N SER A 40 3.82 14.04 1.20
CA SER A 40 3.63 14.79 -0.04
C SER A 40 4.68 14.29 -1.04
N ARG A 41 4.23 13.71 -2.15
CA ARG A 41 5.11 13.17 -3.19
C ARG A 41 5.02 14.07 -4.40
N PRO A 42 6.16 14.41 -5.03
CA PRO A 42 6.19 15.26 -6.21
C PRO A 42 5.56 14.60 -7.44
N ASP A 43 5.36 13.28 -7.41
CA ASP A 43 4.75 12.47 -8.46
C ASP A 43 3.90 11.32 -7.86
N ASP A 44 3.11 10.65 -8.71
CA ASP A 44 2.30 9.46 -8.38
C ASP A 44 3.11 8.14 -8.50
N GLY A 45 4.44 8.23 -8.65
CA GLY A 45 5.36 7.12 -8.85
C GLY A 45 5.29 6.44 -10.22
N SER A 46 4.25 6.69 -11.01
CA SER A 46 4.01 5.99 -12.28
C SER A 46 5.10 6.26 -13.31
N GLY A 47 5.63 7.48 -13.35
CA GLY A 47 6.72 7.86 -14.25
C GLY A 47 8.02 7.12 -13.94
N TYR A 48 8.28 6.80 -12.67
CA TYR A 48 9.43 6.02 -12.26
C TYR A 48 9.27 4.55 -12.66
N VAL A 49 8.12 3.94 -12.34
CA VAL A 49 7.80 2.55 -12.72
C VAL A 49 7.94 2.37 -14.24
N TRP A 50 7.38 3.30 -15.01
CA TRP A 50 7.44 3.28 -16.47
C TRP A 50 8.87 3.32 -16.98
N GLN A 51 9.70 4.22 -16.44
CA GLN A 51 11.09 4.33 -16.85
C GLN A 51 11.91 3.06 -16.53
N VAL A 52 11.68 2.42 -15.38
CA VAL A 52 12.40 1.20 -15.01
C VAL A 52 12.05 0.06 -15.96
N PHE A 53 10.76 -0.17 -16.25
CA PHE A 53 10.34 -1.21 -17.18
C PHE A 53 10.76 -0.95 -18.62
N CYS A 54 10.69 0.32 -19.06
CA CYS A 54 11.17 0.69 -20.38
C CYS A 54 12.67 0.37 -20.55
N LYS A 55 13.49 0.72 -19.55
CA LYS A 55 14.93 0.40 -19.53
C LYS A 55 15.22 -1.09 -19.42
N SER A 56 14.29 -1.89 -18.89
CA SER A 56 14.43 -3.35 -18.86
C SER A 56 13.92 -4.05 -20.12
N GLY A 57 13.57 -3.31 -21.18
CA GLY A 57 13.09 -3.87 -22.44
C GLY A 57 11.62 -4.32 -22.40
N LEU A 58 10.84 -3.81 -21.44
CA LEU A 58 9.40 -4.07 -21.33
C LEU A 58 8.64 -2.84 -21.84
N SER A 59 7.79 -3.05 -22.85
CA SER A 59 7.03 -1.97 -23.48
C SER A 59 5.64 -1.86 -22.86
N TYR A 60 5.33 -0.68 -22.34
CA TYR A 60 3.95 -0.30 -22.08
C TYR A 60 3.80 1.23 -22.17
N SER A 61 2.60 1.67 -22.53
CA SER A 61 2.25 3.09 -22.51
C SER A 61 2.36 3.62 -21.08
N PHE A 62 2.76 4.88 -20.92
CA PHE A 62 2.67 5.53 -19.62
C PHE A 62 1.21 5.48 -19.11
N ILE A 63 1.02 5.08 -17.86
CA ILE A 63 -0.31 4.99 -17.22
C ILE A 63 -0.17 5.62 -15.82
N PRO A 64 -0.95 6.66 -15.49
CA PRO A 64 -0.91 7.26 -14.16
C PRO A 64 -1.40 6.26 -13.10
N ALA A 65 -1.02 6.45 -11.84
CA ALA A 65 -1.34 5.52 -10.76
C ALA A 65 -2.85 5.22 -10.66
N SER A 66 -3.71 6.23 -10.79
CA SER A 66 -5.17 6.09 -10.72
C SER A 66 -5.77 5.18 -11.80
N GLN A 67 -5.09 5.02 -12.94
CA GLN A 67 -5.55 4.19 -14.06
C GLN A 67 -4.86 2.82 -14.10
N PHE A 68 -3.89 2.57 -13.22
CA PHE A 68 -3.08 1.37 -13.22
C PHE A 68 -3.88 0.06 -13.17
N PRO A 69 -4.93 -0.09 -12.32
CA PRO A 69 -5.70 -1.33 -12.24
C PRO A 69 -6.53 -1.64 -13.49
N LEU A 70 -6.73 -0.66 -14.37
CA LEU A 70 -7.51 -0.80 -15.60
C LEU A 70 -6.65 -1.32 -16.77
N SER A 71 -5.33 -1.35 -16.60
CA SER A 71 -4.41 -1.74 -17.65
C SER A 71 -4.45 -3.25 -17.92
N PRO A 72 -4.67 -3.69 -19.18
CA PRO A 72 -4.64 -5.11 -19.52
C PRO A 72 -3.24 -5.72 -19.43
N ARG A 73 -2.19 -4.88 -19.37
CA ARG A 73 -0.78 -5.27 -19.27
C ARG A 73 -0.40 -5.72 -17.86
N PHE A 74 -1.25 -5.48 -16.88
CA PHE A 74 -0.99 -5.85 -15.49
C PHE A 74 -2.05 -6.84 -15.01
N GLU A 75 -1.63 -7.81 -14.21
CA GLU A 75 -2.51 -8.73 -13.50
C GLU A 75 -2.32 -8.57 -12.00
N GLU A 76 -3.41 -8.58 -11.26
CA GLU A 76 -3.34 -8.56 -9.81
C GLU A 76 -2.86 -9.91 -9.27
N VAL A 77 -1.93 -9.88 -8.30
CA VAL A 77 -1.32 -11.06 -7.71
C VAL A 77 -1.45 -11.05 -6.18
N GLN A 78 -1.74 -12.21 -5.59
CA GLN A 78 -1.86 -12.36 -4.14
C GLN A 78 -0.51 -12.64 -3.45
N LYS A 79 0.49 -13.09 -4.22
CA LYS A 79 1.83 -13.43 -3.72
C LYS A 79 2.86 -12.61 -4.49
N PRO A 80 3.13 -11.37 -4.05
CA PRO A 80 4.01 -10.48 -4.77
C PRO A 80 5.47 -10.94 -4.71
N GLN A 81 6.20 -10.65 -5.77
CA GLN A 81 7.62 -10.92 -5.96
C GLN A 81 8.37 -9.62 -6.26
N THR A 82 9.69 -9.65 -6.10
CA THR A 82 10.52 -8.49 -6.45
C THR A 82 10.36 -8.14 -7.92
N GLY A 83 10.05 -6.88 -8.20
CA GLY A 83 9.74 -6.39 -9.55
C GLY A 83 8.25 -6.24 -9.83
N ASP A 84 7.36 -6.82 -9.02
CA ASP A 84 5.93 -6.51 -9.07
C ASP A 84 5.68 -5.06 -8.61
N ILE A 85 4.49 -4.54 -8.86
CA ILE A 85 4.10 -3.17 -8.53
C ILE A 85 3.20 -3.18 -7.32
N ALA A 86 3.59 -2.44 -6.29
CA ALA A 86 2.72 -2.08 -5.20
C ALA A 86 1.89 -0.86 -5.62
N TRP A 87 0.57 -1.00 -5.57
CA TRP A 87 -0.39 0.01 -6.00
C TRP A 87 -1.28 0.47 -4.86
N TRP A 88 -1.45 1.78 -4.78
CA TRP A 88 -2.44 2.50 -4.02
C TRP A 88 -3.23 3.42 -4.98
N PRO A 89 -4.44 3.88 -4.63
CA PRO A 89 -5.27 4.70 -5.52
C PRO A 89 -4.55 5.86 -6.24
N GLU A 90 -3.62 6.52 -5.56
CA GLU A 90 -2.90 7.69 -6.06
C GLU A 90 -1.38 7.49 -6.12
N TYR A 91 -0.88 6.25 -6.00
CA TYR A 91 0.56 6.00 -6.01
C TYR A 91 0.95 4.59 -6.44
N VAL A 92 2.04 4.46 -7.19
CA VAL A 92 2.67 3.18 -7.50
C VAL A 92 4.16 3.16 -7.19
N ALA A 93 4.68 1.99 -6.84
CA ALA A 93 6.12 1.77 -6.69
C ALA A 93 6.50 0.31 -6.95
N ILE A 94 7.77 0.04 -7.19
CA ILE A 94 8.27 -1.31 -7.47
C ILE A 94 8.51 -2.05 -6.15
N TYR A 95 7.88 -3.19 -5.96
CA TYR A 95 7.99 -4.02 -4.77
C TYR A 95 9.30 -4.81 -4.72
N VAL A 96 9.82 -4.97 -3.51
CA VAL A 96 11.02 -5.74 -3.16
C VAL A 96 10.64 -6.72 -2.06
N ALA A 97 10.51 -7.99 -2.45
CA ALA A 97 9.99 -9.05 -1.59
C ALA A 97 10.88 -9.35 -0.38
N GLN A 98 12.21 -9.22 -0.53
CA GLN A 98 13.19 -9.57 0.50
C GLN A 98 12.90 -8.90 1.84
N ASN A 99 12.42 -7.66 1.83
CA ASN A 99 12.21 -6.85 3.04
C ASN A 99 10.85 -6.14 3.06
N ALA A 100 9.86 -6.62 2.30
CA ALA A 100 8.54 -5.99 2.16
C ALA A 100 8.61 -4.47 1.97
N SER A 101 9.39 -4.05 0.97
CA SER A 101 9.71 -2.65 0.71
C SER A 101 9.40 -2.27 -0.73
N VAL A 102 9.43 -0.98 -1.02
CA VAL A 102 9.22 -0.45 -2.36
C VAL A 102 10.34 0.50 -2.78
N ILE A 103 10.55 0.60 -4.09
CA ILE A 103 11.46 1.55 -4.73
C ILE A 103 10.64 2.53 -5.58
N SER A 104 10.90 3.81 -5.41
CA SER A 104 10.34 4.88 -6.24
C SER A 104 11.38 5.96 -6.56
N SER A 105 10.96 7.06 -7.20
CA SER A 105 11.78 8.25 -7.42
C SER A 105 12.33 8.86 -6.13
N ALA A 106 11.64 8.66 -4.99
CA ALA A 106 12.08 9.11 -3.67
C ALA A 106 13.06 8.14 -2.97
N GLY A 107 13.36 6.99 -3.59
CA GLY A 107 14.27 5.98 -3.05
C GLY A 107 13.55 4.76 -2.47
N TYR A 108 14.22 4.10 -1.51
CA TYR A 108 13.79 2.84 -0.92
C TYR A 108 13.03 3.07 0.39
N THR A 109 11.82 2.51 0.53
CA THR A 109 10.99 2.65 1.73
C THR A 109 10.27 1.35 2.08
N ARG A 110 10.15 1.02 3.38
CA ARG A 110 9.34 -0.13 3.83
C ARG A 110 7.85 0.13 3.59
N VAL A 111 7.10 -0.86 3.12
CA VAL A 111 5.64 -0.71 2.88
C VAL A 111 4.93 -0.24 4.15
N ALA A 112 5.26 -0.84 5.30
CA ALA A 112 4.67 -0.48 6.59
C ALA A 112 4.95 0.99 7.01
N ALA A 113 6.03 1.61 6.52
CA ALA A 113 6.35 3.00 6.83
C ALA A 113 5.51 4.00 6.03
N LEU A 114 4.83 3.56 4.97
CA LEU A 114 3.96 4.42 4.17
C LEU A 114 2.58 4.67 4.82
N GLY A 115 2.21 3.86 5.82
CA GLY A 115 0.92 3.95 6.49
C GLY A 115 -0.28 3.68 5.57
N GLY A 116 -1.48 3.79 6.14
CA GLY A 116 -2.73 3.59 5.40
C GLY A 116 -3.04 2.13 5.05
N GLU A 117 -3.86 1.94 4.03
CA GLU A 117 -4.21 0.60 3.55
C GLU A 117 -3.02 -0.10 2.89
N GLN A 118 -3.04 -1.44 2.96
CA GLN A 118 -2.07 -2.26 2.27
C GLN A 118 -2.23 -2.09 0.75
N PRO A 119 -1.11 -2.03 -0.01
CA PRO A 119 -1.20 -1.96 -1.45
C PRO A 119 -1.79 -3.24 -2.03
N ARG A 120 -2.43 -3.09 -3.19
CA ARG A 120 -2.66 -4.22 -4.09
C ARG A 120 -1.40 -4.43 -4.91
N TYR A 121 -1.16 -5.66 -5.35
CA TYR A 121 0.06 -5.99 -6.09
C TYR A 121 -0.26 -6.38 -7.51
N PHE A 122 0.53 -5.88 -8.45
CA PHE A 122 0.32 -6.08 -9.87
C PHE A 122 1.59 -6.58 -10.55
N ARG A 123 1.47 -7.62 -11.37
CA ARG A 123 2.56 -8.16 -12.18
C ARG A 123 2.40 -7.75 -13.63
N MET A 124 3.49 -7.34 -14.27
CA MET A 124 3.48 -7.07 -15.70
C MET A 124 3.41 -8.36 -16.51
N LYS A 125 2.53 -8.41 -17.50
CA LYS A 125 2.50 -9.46 -18.51
C LYS A 125 3.56 -9.15 -19.57
N VAL A 126 4.53 -10.04 -19.72
CA VAL A 126 5.59 -9.91 -20.74
C VAL A 126 5.02 -10.30 -22.10
N ALA A 127 5.08 -9.40 -23.08
CA ALA A 127 4.68 -9.70 -24.46
C ALA A 127 5.80 -10.48 -25.19
N PRO A 128 5.47 -11.22 -26.27
CA PRO A 128 6.48 -11.87 -27.10
C PRO A 128 7.54 -10.87 -27.59
N GLY A 129 8.82 -11.21 -27.37
CA GLY A 129 9.96 -10.37 -27.76
C GLY A 129 10.39 -9.33 -26.72
N GLU A 130 9.67 -9.19 -25.61
CA GLU A 130 10.08 -8.34 -24.49
C GLU A 130 10.97 -9.09 -23.49
N GLY A 131 11.90 -8.37 -22.88
CA GLY A 131 12.72 -8.90 -21.79
C GLY A 131 14.13 -8.31 -21.73
N PRO A 132 14.95 -8.78 -20.76
CA PRO A 132 16.32 -8.34 -20.62
C PRO A 132 17.12 -8.58 -21.92
N GLY A 133 17.73 -7.52 -22.45
CA GLY A 133 18.51 -7.58 -23.70
C GLY A 133 17.70 -7.39 -24.99
N ALA A 134 16.38 -7.25 -24.91
CA ALA A 134 15.59 -6.73 -26.03
C ALA A 134 15.99 -5.27 -26.30
N SER A 135 15.91 -4.85 -27.57
CA SER A 135 16.04 -3.43 -27.93
C SER A 135 14.99 -2.66 -27.15
N ALA A 136 15.43 -1.80 -26.23
CA ALA A 136 14.51 -1.01 -25.43
C ALA A 136 13.60 -0.19 -26.37
N PRO A 137 12.29 -0.17 -26.15
CA PRO A 137 11.41 0.73 -26.89
C PRO A 137 11.87 2.17 -26.67
N SER A 138 11.51 3.09 -27.57
CA SER A 138 11.75 4.52 -27.36
C SER A 138 11.07 4.94 -26.06
N CYS A 139 11.86 5.17 -25.00
CA CYS A 139 11.38 5.62 -23.69
C CYS A 139 11.03 7.11 -23.70
N ASP A 140 10.44 7.59 -24.79
CA ASP A 140 9.92 8.94 -24.90
C ASP A 140 8.51 8.94 -24.33
N ARG A 141 8.24 9.89 -23.42
CA ARG A 141 6.87 10.11 -22.94
C ARG A 141 6.09 10.71 -24.09
N SER A 142 5.52 9.88 -24.94
CA SER A 142 4.55 10.33 -25.92
C SER A 142 3.29 10.74 -25.16
N PHE A 143 3.18 12.03 -24.84
CA PHE A 143 1.94 12.66 -24.42
C PHE A 143 1.07 12.75 -25.69
N LEU A 144 0.27 11.72 -25.94
CA LEU A 144 -0.83 11.81 -26.90
C LEU A 144 -2.01 12.53 -26.25
#